data_AF-A0A8S9X1J0-F1
#
_entry.id   AF-A0A8S9X1J0-F1
#
_cell.length_a   1.000
_cell.length_b   1.000
_cell.length_c   1.000
_cell.angle_alpha   90.00
_cell.angle_beta   90.00
_cell.angle_gamma   90.00
#
_symmetry.space_group_name_H-M   'P 1'
#
loop_
_entity.id
_entity.type
_entity.pdbx_description
1 polymer ?
#
loop_
_entity_poly.entity_id
_entity_poly.type
_entity_poly.pdbx_seq_one_letter_code
_entity_poly.pdbx_strand_id
1 'polypeptide(L)'
;MTDDVIGTEGGLDLESGRQCLRNLAQELSSRIESCEDSWKRFSDAVESRHKDRQLWETNMAASNKTVDWVSKLDAQLYPVLNPELHTARQLVNHVEEKLNTVLPEIRRAQKEIQLRIDTAEALLSKGDFKGANDGIPIRLKELNSRLNTISADYQVLLEKLLTFFNSLAQVESKIESIQREQQTAPLARTLEDAIQQMREFEATKYAMTEMFHIALVDSGQIVDKVKLQEGANCDSDIRTIEKVVESVRYSWQRVSSGRESALSKQESRCRFDQDLGEVHKALDTLGAQLMATRGRYGENIVEAKATSAEFATFERTIVLLEERINEFSRMGRELAGDENTFEREIQSLRNKWNALREQVVEARRLIDMAEVFFTLVDEAEDWFREGNRVLVSIAQRSTKVSTPDEAQGLLEEINVFLKPGEERQNRRIEEISQIALELWGDDVTSHLKLVKSGSKEILDSFNQVSDSLRQIAARINTAHPIIEHMVVASIHLYFLDL
;
A
#
# COMPACT_ATOMS: atom_id res chain seq x y z
N MET A 1 -79.70 -23.71 139.41
CA MET A 1 -81.06 -23.69 138.83
C MET A 1 -80.94 -24.25 137.43
N THR A 2 -81.52 -25.45 137.24
CA THR A 2 -82.14 -26.00 136.01
C THR A 2 -81.38 -25.87 134.68
N ASP A 3 -81.24 -26.85 133.82
CA ASP A 3 -81.59 -28.28 133.74
C ASP A 3 -81.01 -28.74 132.38
N ASP A 4 -80.62 -30.01 132.30
CA ASP A 4 -80.77 -30.90 131.13
C ASP A 4 -79.81 -30.94 129.90
N VAL A 5 -79.68 -32.19 129.41
CA VAL A 5 -79.31 -32.71 128.06
C VAL A 5 -77.84 -33.02 127.66
N ILE A 6 -77.52 -34.32 127.73
CA ILE A 6 -76.93 -35.27 126.74
C ILE A 6 -75.62 -34.92 125.98
N GLY A 7 -74.64 -35.85 126.01
CA GLY A 7 -73.71 -36.07 124.89
C GLY A 7 -72.41 -36.80 125.26
N THR A 8 -72.24 -38.02 124.77
CA THR A 8 -71.07 -38.91 124.94
C THR A 8 -69.77 -38.39 124.29
N GLU A 9 -68.62 -38.39 124.98
CA GLU A 9 -67.31 -38.27 124.32
C GLU A 9 -66.14 -38.67 125.24
N GLY A 10 -65.34 -39.64 124.79
CA GLY A 10 -64.19 -40.15 125.54
C GLY A 10 -63.37 -41.19 124.78
N GLY A 11 -63.26 -41.04 123.46
CA GLY A 11 -62.31 -41.77 122.62
C GLY A 11 -61.49 -40.76 121.84
N LEU A 12 -60.16 -40.86 121.87
CA LEU A 12 -59.30 -40.09 120.98
C LEU A 12 -59.77 -40.31 119.54
N ASP A 13 -60.22 -39.26 118.86
CA ASP A 13 -60.65 -39.30 117.46
C ASP A 13 -59.45 -39.56 116.54
N LEU A 14 -59.11 -40.84 116.43
CA LEU A 14 -58.08 -41.39 115.56
C LEU A 14 -58.31 -41.02 114.09
N GLU A 15 -59.54 -40.75 113.67
CA GLU A 15 -59.89 -40.44 112.28
C GLU A 15 -59.54 -38.98 111.95
N SER A 16 -59.88 -38.04 112.84
CA SER A 16 -59.51 -36.62 112.70
C SER A 16 -57.99 -36.40 112.82
N GLY A 17 -57.31 -37.10 113.73
CA GLY A 17 -55.84 -37.10 113.82
C GLY A 17 -55.16 -37.66 112.57
N ARG A 18 -55.70 -38.76 112.00
CA ARG A 18 -55.24 -39.31 110.71
C ARG A 18 -55.47 -38.34 109.56
N GLN A 19 -56.60 -37.63 109.53
CA GLN A 19 -56.89 -36.65 108.49
C GLN A 19 -55.97 -35.42 108.59
N CYS A 20 -55.67 -34.94 109.79
CA CYS A 20 -54.70 -33.86 110.01
C CYS A 20 -53.30 -34.27 109.53
N LEU A 21 -52.85 -35.49 109.87
CA LEU A 21 -51.58 -36.03 109.37
C LEU A 21 -51.55 -36.22 107.85
N ARG A 22 -52.66 -36.66 107.22
CA ARG A 22 -52.77 -36.74 105.76
C ARG A 22 -52.70 -35.37 105.10
N ASN A 23 -53.39 -34.37 105.62
CA ASN A 23 -53.37 -33.01 105.09
C ASN A 23 -51.97 -32.40 105.21
N LEU A 24 -51.30 -32.58 106.36
CA LEU A 24 -49.94 -32.10 106.59
C LEU A 24 -48.92 -32.82 105.68
N ALA A 25 -49.08 -34.14 105.49
CA ALA A 25 -48.26 -34.90 104.55
C ALA A 25 -48.47 -34.42 103.10
N GLN A 26 -49.71 -34.15 102.70
CA GLN A 26 -50.02 -33.64 101.36
C GLN A 26 -49.48 -32.22 101.13
N GLU A 27 -49.55 -31.35 102.13
CA GLU A 27 -48.97 -30.00 102.08
C GLU A 27 -47.44 -30.02 102.06
N LEU A 28 -46.80 -30.93 102.81
CA LEU A 28 -45.36 -31.13 102.74
C LEU A 28 -44.94 -31.68 101.38
N SER A 29 -45.66 -32.66 100.82
CA SER A 29 -45.39 -33.20 99.48
C SER A 29 -45.52 -32.12 98.39
N SER A 30 -46.57 -31.29 98.42
CA SER A 30 -46.75 -30.21 97.42
C SER A 30 -45.67 -29.13 97.55
N ARG A 31 -45.19 -28.86 98.76
CA ARG A 31 -44.04 -27.97 98.99
C ARG A 31 -42.72 -28.57 98.51
N ILE A 32 -42.52 -29.88 98.67
CA ILE A 32 -41.36 -30.60 98.13
C ILE A 32 -41.38 -30.55 96.60
N GLU A 33 -42.50 -30.88 95.96
CA GLU A 33 -42.67 -30.81 94.51
C GLU A 33 -42.43 -29.39 93.97
N SER A 34 -42.99 -28.37 94.64
CA SER A 34 -42.75 -26.97 94.26
C SER A 34 -41.28 -26.55 94.41
N CYS A 35 -40.61 -27.05 95.46
CA CYS A 35 -39.19 -26.79 95.68
C CYS A 35 -38.33 -27.50 94.62
N GLU A 36 -38.60 -28.76 94.31
CA GLU A 36 -37.93 -29.53 93.26
C GLU A 36 -38.13 -28.90 91.88
N ASP A 37 -39.35 -28.46 91.54
CA ASP A 37 -39.64 -27.72 90.30
C ASP A 37 -38.89 -26.39 90.24
N SER A 38 -38.84 -25.65 91.35
CA SER A 38 -38.10 -24.38 91.43
C SER A 38 -36.59 -24.60 91.29
N TRP A 39 -36.06 -25.66 91.89
CA TRP A 39 -34.66 -26.05 91.80
C TRP A 39 -34.30 -26.50 90.39
N LYS A 40 -35.15 -27.30 89.75
CA LYS A 40 -34.97 -27.72 88.35
C LYS A 40 -34.98 -26.54 87.40
N ARG A 41 -35.97 -25.64 87.52
CA ARG A 41 -36.03 -24.39 86.73
C ARG A 41 -34.81 -23.51 86.96
N PHE A 42 -34.33 -23.42 88.20
CA PHE A 42 -33.11 -22.68 88.52
C PHE A 42 -31.86 -23.34 87.91
N SER A 43 -31.72 -24.66 88.03
CA SER A 43 -30.63 -25.43 87.45
C SER A 43 -30.59 -25.29 85.93
N ASP A 44 -31.73 -25.46 85.26
CA ASP A 44 -31.88 -25.30 83.81
C ASP A 44 -31.57 -23.85 83.38
N ALA A 45 -31.99 -22.85 84.16
CA ALA A 45 -31.69 -21.44 83.90
C ALA A 45 -30.20 -21.12 84.06
N VAL A 46 -29.53 -21.67 85.08
CA VAL A 46 -28.09 -21.50 85.30
C VAL A 46 -27.27 -22.18 84.20
N GLU A 47 -27.65 -23.38 83.79
CA GLU A 47 -26.98 -24.10 82.70
C GLU A 47 -27.15 -23.36 81.35
N SER A 48 -28.36 -22.87 81.07
CA SER A 48 -28.65 -22.06 79.89
C SER A 48 -27.82 -20.77 79.87
N ARG A 49 -27.73 -20.06 81.00
CA ARG A 49 -26.88 -18.86 81.15
C ARG A 49 -25.40 -19.15 80.94
N HIS A 50 -24.91 -20.27 81.46
CA HIS A 50 -23.52 -20.67 81.26
C HIS A 50 -23.22 -20.93 79.78
N LYS A 51 -24.10 -21.67 79.08
CA LYS A 51 -23.98 -21.93 77.64
C LYS A 51 -24.01 -20.64 76.82
N ASP A 52 -24.94 -19.73 77.13
CA ASP A 52 -25.04 -18.43 76.45
C ASP A 52 -23.79 -17.58 76.67
N ARG A 53 -23.20 -17.61 77.88
CA ARG A 53 -21.95 -16.89 78.18
C ARG A 53 -20.77 -17.45 77.40
N GLN A 54 -20.62 -18.76 77.34
CA GLN A 54 -19.56 -19.40 76.56
C GLN A 54 -19.70 -19.09 75.06
N LEU A 55 -20.93 -19.10 74.54
CA LEU A 55 -21.22 -18.73 73.15
C LEU A 55 -20.89 -17.26 72.89
N TRP A 56 -21.22 -16.36 73.82
CA TRP A 56 -20.88 -14.94 73.74
C TRP A 56 -19.36 -14.71 73.68
N GLU A 57 -18.60 -15.30 74.61
CA GLU A 57 -17.14 -15.18 74.65
C GLU A 57 -16.49 -15.71 73.36
N THR A 58 -16.98 -16.85 72.87
CA THR A 58 -16.53 -17.43 71.59
C THR A 58 -16.87 -16.52 70.40
N ASN A 59 -18.08 -15.97 70.36
CA ASN A 59 -18.51 -15.08 69.30
C ASN A 59 -17.70 -13.79 69.28
N MET A 60 -17.38 -13.20 70.45
CA MET A 60 -16.56 -11.99 70.53
C MET A 60 -15.12 -12.24 70.08
N ALA A 61 -14.52 -13.35 70.49
CA ALA A 61 -13.19 -13.75 70.02
C ALA A 61 -13.16 -13.96 68.50
N ALA A 62 -14.20 -14.58 67.93
CA ALA A 62 -14.35 -14.75 66.50
C ALA A 62 -14.58 -13.42 65.77
N SER A 63 -15.43 -12.53 66.30
CA SER A 63 -15.68 -11.19 65.75
C SER A 63 -14.40 -10.36 65.65
N ASN A 64 -13.54 -10.37 66.68
CA ASN A 64 -12.25 -9.68 66.62
C ASN A 64 -11.36 -10.24 65.50
N LYS A 65 -11.30 -11.57 65.34
CA LYS A 65 -10.56 -12.20 64.23
C LYS A 65 -11.13 -11.81 62.86
N THR A 66 -12.46 -11.73 62.74
CA THR A 66 -13.13 -11.31 61.49
C THR A 66 -12.82 -9.85 61.17
N VAL A 67 -12.83 -8.96 62.17
CA VAL A 67 -12.45 -7.55 62.00
C VAL A 67 -10.98 -7.43 61.54
N ASP A 68 -10.07 -8.17 62.16
CA ASP A 68 -8.66 -8.20 61.76
C ASP A 68 -8.48 -8.75 60.33
N TRP A 69 -9.23 -9.78 59.97
CA TRP A 69 -9.22 -10.37 58.63
C TRP A 69 -9.72 -9.37 57.58
N VAL A 70 -10.86 -8.71 57.82
CA VAL A 70 -11.41 -7.68 56.92
C VAL A 70 -10.45 -6.50 56.77
N SER A 71 -9.80 -6.07 57.85
CA SER A 71 -8.81 -4.99 57.81
C SER A 71 -7.58 -5.35 56.97
N LYS A 72 -7.11 -6.60 57.07
CA LYS A 72 -6.02 -7.11 56.21
C LYS A 72 -6.44 -7.21 54.75
N LEU A 73 -7.68 -7.64 54.50
CA LEU A 73 -8.23 -7.73 53.15
C LEU A 73 -8.31 -6.34 52.52
N ASP A 74 -8.85 -5.34 53.23
CA ASP A 74 -8.94 -3.93 52.80
C ASP A 74 -7.55 -3.38 52.43
N ALA A 75 -6.54 -3.64 53.25
CA ALA A 75 -5.16 -3.20 53.03
C ALA A 75 -4.47 -3.86 51.81
N GLN A 76 -5.02 -4.95 51.27
CA GLN A 76 -4.41 -5.73 50.17
C GLN A 76 -5.18 -5.60 48.84
N LEU A 77 -6.24 -4.80 48.79
CA LEU A 77 -7.02 -4.60 47.56
C LEU A 77 -6.27 -3.82 46.50
N TYR A 78 -5.43 -2.88 46.92
CA TYR A 78 -4.75 -1.92 46.05
C TYR A 78 -3.23 -1.95 46.28
N PRO A 79 -2.42 -1.73 45.22
CA PRO A 79 -2.78 -1.58 43.81
C PRO A 79 -3.39 -2.85 43.19
N VAL A 80 -4.29 -2.69 42.21
CA VAL A 80 -4.96 -3.82 41.55
C VAL A 80 -4.02 -4.49 40.54
N LEU A 81 -3.27 -3.69 39.78
CA LEU A 81 -2.47 -4.15 38.66
C LEU A 81 -1.08 -4.58 39.09
N ASN A 82 -0.49 -5.47 38.27
CA ASN A 82 0.88 -5.90 38.43
C ASN A 82 1.78 -5.16 37.42
N PRO A 83 2.73 -4.32 37.86
CA PRO A 83 3.58 -3.52 36.97
C PRO A 83 4.57 -4.36 36.14
N GLU A 84 4.79 -5.62 36.51
CA GLU A 84 5.64 -6.58 35.80
C GLU A 84 4.97 -7.16 34.55
N LEU A 85 3.65 -6.96 34.38
CA LEU A 85 2.93 -7.38 33.18
C LEU A 85 3.07 -6.33 32.08
N HIS A 86 3.21 -6.77 30.82
CA HIS A 86 3.62 -5.88 29.72
C HIS A 86 2.67 -5.89 28.53
N THR A 87 1.74 -6.84 28.46
CA THR A 87 0.75 -6.93 27.37
C THR A 87 -0.67 -6.81 27.90
N ALA A 88 -1.58 -6.34 27.05
CA ALA A 88 -2.98 -6.21 27.44
C ALA A 88 -3.60 -7.58 27.78
N ARG A 89 -3.27 -8.64 27.02
CA ARG A 89 -3.73 -10.02 27.33
C ARG A 89 -3.27 -10.52 28.70
N GLN A 90 -2.04 -10.21 29.12
CA GLN A 90 -1.56 -10.59 30.45
C GLN A 90 -2.35 -9.89 31.55
N LEU A 91 -2.64 -8.60 31.38
CA LEU A 91 -3.42 -7.81 32.32
C LEU A 91 -4.89 -8.25 32.38
N VAL A 92 -5.50 -8.65 31.25
CA VAL A 92 -6.83 -9.29 31.23
C VAL A 92 -6.84 -10.51 32.17
N ASN A 93 -5.93 -11.45 31.97
CA ASN A 93 -5.88 -12.67 32.78
C ASN A 93 -5.69 -12.38 34.28
N HIS A 94 -4.84 -11.39 34.61
CA HIS A 94 -4.60 -10.98 36.00
C HIS A 94 -5.84 -10.34 36.63
N VAL A 95 -6.54 -9.46 35.92
CA VAL A 95 -7.78 -8.83 36.41
C VAL A 95 -8.89 -9.88 36.56
N GLU A 96 -9.02 -10.83 35.64
CA GLU A 96 -9.95 -11.96 35.76
C GLU A 96 -9.62 -12.85 36.97
N GLU A 97 -8.34 -13.13 37.22
CA GLU A 97 -7.91 -13.88 38.40
C GLU A 97 -8.30 -13.14 39.68
N LYS A 98 -8.06 -11.82 39.76
CA LYS A 98 -8.48 -10.99 40.91
C LYS A 98 -9.99 -10.99 41.10
N LEU A 99 -10.77 -10.93 40.01
CA LEU A 99 -12.22 -11.02 40.04
C LEU A 99 -12.69 -12.37 40.61
N ASN A 100 -12.04 -13.46 40.22
CA ASN A 100 -12.42 -14.83 40.59
C ASN A 100 -11.85 -15.30 41.94
N THR A 101 -10.89 -14.58 42.51
CA THR A 101 -10.27 -14.91 43.80
C THR A 101 -10.71 -13.94 44.89
N VAL A 102 -10.42 -12.64 44.73
CA VAL A 102 -10.60 -11.62 45.78
C VAL A 102 -12.08 -11.33 46.07
N LEU A 103 -12.95 -11.23 45.06
CA LEU A 103 -14.39 -10.97 45.29
C LEU A 103 -15.07 -12.11 46.07
N PRO A 104 -14.86 -13.40 45.75
CA PRO A 104 -15.35 -14.49 46.59
C PRO A 104 -14.85 -14.44 48.04
N GLU A 105 -13.62 -13.99 48.28
CA GLU A 105 -13.09 -13.82 49.65
C GLU A 105 -13.79 -12.69 50.40
N ILE A 106 -14.05 -11.55 49.75
CA ILE A 106 -14.86 -10.46 50.32
C ILE A 106 -16.26 -10.95 50.68
N ARG A 107 -16.91 -11.70 49.78
CA ARG A 107 -18.24 -12.29 50.03
C ARG A 107 -18.22 -13.27 51.19
N ARG A 108 -17.13 -14.03 51.36
CA ARG A 108 -16.94 -14.93 52.51
C ARG A 108 -16.84 -14.12 53.81
N ALA A 109 -16.09 -13.02 53.80
CA ALA A 109 -15.98 -12.13 54.95
C ALA A 109 -17.32 -11.48 55.32
N GLN A 110 -18.10 -11.05 54.33
CA GLN A 110 -19.46 -10.52 54.55
C GLN A 110 -20.39 -11.55 55.20
N LYS A 111 -20.40 -12.80 54.72
CA LYS A 111 -21.19 -13.89 55.33
C LYS A 111 -20.77 -14.16 56.77
N GLU A 112 -19.46 -14.13 57.02
CA GLU A 112 -18.92 -14.32 58.35
C GLU A 112 -19.34 -13.17 59.29
N ILE A 113 -19.23 -11.91 58.87
CA ILE A 113 -19.69 -10.76 59.66
C ILE A 113 -21.20 -10.85 59.95
N GLN A 114 -22.01 -11.25 58.95
CA GLN A 114 -23.45 -11.41 59.14
C GLN A 114 -23.78 -12.48 60.19
N LEU A 115 -23.09 -13.63 60.16
CA LEU A 115 -23.24 -14.67 61.18
C LEU A 115 -22.91 -14.13 62.59
N ARG A 116 -21.89 -13.27 62.70
CA ARG A 116 -21.51 -12.64 63.99
C ARG A 116 -22.55 -11.64 64.48
N ILE A 117 -23.16 -10.86 63.57
CA ILE A 117 -24.27 -9.95 63.87
C ILE A 117 -25.46 -10.75 64.40
N ASP A 118 -25.92 -11.76 63.66
CA ASP A 118 -27.11 -12.55 63.99
C ASP A 118 -26.94 -13.24 65.37
N THR A 119 -25.75 -13.79 65.62
CA THR A 119 -25.43 -14.45 66.91
C THR A 119 -25.41 -13.45 68.06
N ALA A 120 -24.85 -12.25 67.85
CA ALA A 120 -24.80 -11.20 68.88
C ALA A 120 -26.19 -10.66 69.21
N GLU A 121 -27.04 -10.42 68.21
CA GLU A 121 -28.41 -9.95 68.40
C GLU A 121 -29.29 -10.98 69.13
N ALA A 122 -29.17 -12.25 68.76
CA ALA A 122 -29.87 -13.34 69.43
C ALA A 122 -29.51 -13.42 70.92
N LEU A 123 -28.24 -13.27 71.28
CA LEU A 123 -27.79 -13.29 72.68
C LEU A 123 -28.20 -12.03 73.46
N LEU A 124 -28.15 -10.85 72.84
CA LEU A 124 -28.60 -9.60 73.46
C LEU A 124 -30.11 -9.58 73.73
N SER A 125 -30.91 -10.25 72.89
CA SER A 125 -32.36 -10.38 73.08
C SER A 125 -32.74 -11.07 74.40
N LYS A 126 -31.85 -11.94 74.93
CA LYS A 126 -32.04 -12.68 76.19
C LYS A 126 -31.79 -11.85 77.45
N GLY A 127 -31.28 -10.62 77.33
CA GLY A 127 -31.17 -9.65 78.42
C GLY A 127 -29.92 -9.72 79.29
N ASP A 128 -29.31 -10.89 79.46
CA ASP A 128 -28.15 -11.11 80.35
C ASP A 128 -26.84 -10.42 79.90
N PHE A 129 -26.78 -9.93 78.66
CA PHE A 129 -25.58 -9.32 78.06
C PHE A 129 -25.70 -7.82 77.72
N LYS A 130 -26.84 -7.19 78.07
CA LYS A 130 -27.16 -5.78 77.72
C LYS A 130 -26.27 -4.76 78.46
N GLY A 131 -26.23 -3.52 77.96
CA GLY A 131 -25.44 -2.43 78.53
C GLY A 131 -24.24 -2.06 77.64
N ALA A 132 -23.01 -2.30 78.12
CA ALA A 132 -21.79 -1.92 77.39
C ALA A 132 -21.62 -2.65 76.03
N ASN A 133 -22.34 -3.77 75.83
CA ASN A 133 -22.25 -4.60 74.61
C ASN A 133 -23.28 -4.24 73.54
N ASP A 134 -24.25 -3.35 73.83
CA ASP A 134 -25.34 -3.01 72.91
C ASP A 134 -24.83 -2.35 71.61
N GLY A 135 -23.64 -1.74 71.65
CA GLY A 135 -23.01 -1.12 70.49
C GLY A 135 -22.26 -2.09 69.55
N ILE A 136 -22.05 -3.35 69.93
CA ILE A 136 -21.24 -4.29 69.14
C ILE A 136 -21.92 -4.69 67.81
N PRO A 137 -23.22 -5.07 67.78
CA PRO A 137 -23.91 -5.34 66.52
C PRO A 137 -23.93 -4.11 65.60
N ILE A 138 -24.04 -2.90 66.16
CA ILE A 138 -24.03 -1.65 65.39
C ILE A 138 -22.69 -1.50 64.65
N ARG A 139 -21.56 -1.66 65.36
CA ARG A 139 -20.22 -1.59 64.75
C ARG A 139 -19.99 -2.67 63.69
N LEU A 140 -20.48 -3.89 63.92
CA LEU A 140 -20.40 -4.97 62.93
C LEU A 140 -21.27 -4.69 61.70
N LYS A 141 -22.46 -4.09 61.87
CA LYS A 141 -23.30 -3.63 60.76
C LYS A 141 -22.64 -2.51 59.97
N GLU A 142 -22.02 -1.54 60.64
CA GLU A 142 -21.24 -0.47 59.99
C GLU A 142 -20.07 -1.05 59.19
N LEU A 143 -19.32 -2.00 59.76
CA LEU A 143 -18.24 -2.69 59.07
C LEU A 143 -18.75 -3.47 57.84
N ASN A 144 -19.85 -4.21 57.99
CA ASN A 144 -20.47 -4.94 56.88
C ASN A 144 -20.93 -3.99 55.77
N SER A 145 -21.53 -2.86 56.13
CA SER A 145 -21.95 -1.83 55.18
C SER A 145 -20.74 -1.25 54.43
N ARG A 146 -19.66 -0.90 55.14
CA ARG A 146 -18.43 -0.40 54.53
C ARG A 146 -17.82 -1.43 53.57
N LEU A 147 -17.75 -2.70 53.99
CA LEU A 147 -17.23 -3.79 53.17
C LEU A 147 -18.09 -4.04 51.93
N ASN A 148 -19.42 -3.89 52.03
CA ASN A 148 -20.33 -3.95 50.88
C ASN A 148 -20.04 -2.84 49.87
N THR A 149 -19.85 -1.60 50.33
CA THR A 149 -19.48 -0.47 49.44
C THR A 149 -18.15 -0.74 48.74
N ILE A 150 -17.11 -1.11 49.50
CA ILE A 150 -15.78 -1.43 48.95
C ILE A 150 -15.88 -2.58 47.94
N SER A 151 -16.63 -3.64 48.25
CA SER A 151 -16.83 -4.76 47.34
C SER A 151 -17.47 -4.33 46.02
N ALA A 152 -18.50 -3.48 46.08
CA ALA A 152 -19.19 -3.00 44.90
C ALA A 152 -18.29 -2.10 44.06
N ASP A 153 -17.61 -1.14 44.70
CA ASP A 153 -16.68 -0.22 44.04
C ASP A 153 -15.53 -0.96 43.36
N TYR A 154 -14.92 -1.92 44.06
CA TYR A 154 -13.84 -2.76 43.56
C TYR A 154 -14.30 -3.64 42.39
N GLN A 155 -15.48 -4.26 42.49
CA GLN A 155 -16.06 -5.04 41.39
C GLN A 155 -16.23 -4.19 40.12
N VAL A 156 -16.82 -2.99 40.24
CA VAL A 156 -17.03 -2.12 39.07
C VAL A 156 -15.69 -1.61 38.53
N LEU A 157 -14.63 -1.49 39.34
CA LEU A 157 -13.29 -1.15 38.83
C LEU A 157 -12.71 -2.32 38.03
N LEU A 158 -12.73 -3.53 38.58
CA LEU A 158 -12.25 -4.73 37.89
C LEU A 158 -12.98 -4.96 36.56
N GLU A 159 -14.31 -4.82 36.53
CA GLU A 159 -15.11 -4.97 35.31
C GLU A 159 -14.73 -3.93 34.24
N LYS A 160 -14.47 -2.68 34.65
CA LYS A 160 -14.02 -1.61 33.74
C LYS A 160 -12.61 -1.86 33.22
N LEU A 161 -11.68 -2.23 34.10
CA LEU A 161 -10.31 -2.61 33.74
C LEU A 161 -10.31 -3.78 32.75
N LEU A 162 -11.14 -4.79 33.02
CA LEU A 162 -11.28 -5.96 32.17
C LEU A 162 -11.80 -5.59 30.78
N THR A 163 -12.85 -4.76 30.70
CA THR A 163 -13.40 -4.28 29.43
C THR A 163 -12.36 -3.51 28.62
N PHE A 164 -11.63 -2.62 29.28
CA PHE A 164 -10.57 -1.82 28.65
C PHE A 164 -9.39 -2.64 28.15
N PHE A 165 -8.83 -3.53 28.99
CA PHE A 165 -7.71 -4.36 28.55
C PHE A 165 -8.14 -5.37 27.47
N ASN A 166 -9.40 -5.82 27.45
CA ASN A 166 -9.93 -6.60 26.33
C ASN A 166 -10.01 -5.79 25.03
N SER A 167 -10.45 -4.54 25.09
CA SER A 167 -10.42 -3.64 23.92
C SER A 167 -9.00 -3.44 23.41
N LEU A 168 -8.05 -3.20 24.33
CA LEU A 168 -6.65 -3.00 23.98
C LEU A 168 -5.97 -4.28 23.45
N ALA A 169 -6.35 -5.45 23.96
CA ALA A 169 -5.89 -6.75 23.45
C ALA A 169 -6.43 -7.06 22.03
N GLN A 170 -7.63 -6.57 21.69
CA GLN A 170 -8.16 -6.64 20.33
C GLN A 170 -7.32 -5.79 19.37
N VAL A 171 -6.92 -4.59 19.81
CA VAL A 171 -5.99 -3.73 19.07
C VAL A 171 -4.66 -4.44 18.84
N GLU A 172 -4.04 -4.99 19.90
CA GLU A 172 -2.80 -5.78 19.78
C GLU A 172 -2.95 -6.91 18.76
N SER A 173 -4.04 -7.68 18.83
CA SER A 173 -4.32 -8.77 17.90
C SER A 173 -4.47 -8.28 16.46
N LYS A 174 -5.07 -7.11 16.23
CA LYS A 174 -5.21 -6.54 14.89
C LYS A 174 -3.87 -6.09 14.33
N ILE A 175 -3.00 -5.49 15.17
CA ILE A 175 -1.62 -5.14 14.79
C ILE A 175 -0.85 -6.41 14.39
N GLU A 176 -0.95 -7.49 15.17
CA GLU A 176 -0.35 -8.79 14.84
C GLU A 176 -0.89 -9.40 13.54
N SER A 177 -2.18 -9.20 13.23
CA SER A 177 -2.79 -9.63 11.96
C SER A 177 -2.19 -8.88 10.78
N ILE A 178 -2.15 -7.55 10.86
CA ILE A 178 -1.61 -6.67 9.80
C ILE A 178 -0.13 -7.00 9.56
N GLN A 179 0.65 -7.22 10.62
CA GLN A 179 2.06 -7.60 10.49
C GLN A 179 2.24 -8.95 9.80
N ARG A 180 1.37 -9.94 10.08
CA ARG A 180 1.39 -11.24 9.38
C ARG A 180 0.97 -11.11 7.93
N GLU A 181 -0.12 -10.39 7.67
CA GLU A 181 -0.61 -10.08 6.33
C GLU A 181 0.49 -9.44 5.49
N GLN A 182 1.25 -8.48 6.05
CA GLN A 182 2.38 -7.85 5.36
C GLN A 182 3.47 -8.85 4.94
N GLN A 183 3.75 -9.88 5.73
CA GLN A 183 4.77 -10.88 5.40
C GLN A 183 4.31 -11.85 4.30
N THR A 184 3.01 -12.12 4.22
CA THR A 184 2.44 -13.08 3.28
C THR A 184 1.82 -12.43 2.04
N ALA A 185 1.62 -11.11 2.06
CA ALA A 185 0.93 -10.40 0.99
C ALA A 185 1.71 -10.51 -0.32
N PRO A 186 1.02 -10.80 -1.44
CA PRO A 186 1.67 -10.78 -2.75
C PRO A 186 2.12 -9.35 -3.09
N LEU A 187 3.33 -9.26 -3.64
CA LEU A 187 3.81 -8.02 -4.26
C LEU A 187 2.87 -7.61 -5.39
N ALA A 188 2.49 -6.33 -5.45
CA ALA A 188 1.74 -5.79 -6.58
C ALA A 188 2.53 -5.97 -7.86
N ARG A 189 1.80 -6.31 -8.92
CA ARG A 189 2.37 -6.51 -10.27
C ARG A 189 2.10 -5.31 -11.16
N THR A 190 1.10 -4.51 -10.83
CA THR A 190 0.68 -3.34 -11.59
C THR A 190 0.58 -2.11 -10.68
N LEU A 191 0.63 -0.92 -11.28
CA LEU A 191 0.44 0.33 -10.53
C LEU A 191 -0.94 0.40 -9.89
N GLU A 192 -1.97 -0.10 -10.57
CA GLU A 192 -3.34 -0.13 -10.04
C GLU A 192 -3.47 -1.03 -8.80
N ASP A 193 -2.86 -2.22 -8.83
CA ASP A 193 -2.80 -3.11 -7.66
C ASP A 193 -2.08 -2.44 -6.48
N ALA A 194 -0.97 -1.72 -6.73
CA ALA A 194 -0.21 -1.03 -5.69
C ALA A 194 -1.03 0.11 -5.05
N ILE A 195 -1.70 0.92 -5.87
CA ILE A 195 -2.60 1.99 -5.41
C ILE A 195 -3.77 1.41 -4.61
N GLN A 196 -4.33 0.28 -5.05
CA GLN A 196 -5.43 -0.38 -4.35
C GLN A 196 -4.97 -0.88 -2.97
N GLN A 197 -3.81 -1.53 -2.87
CA GLN A 197 -3.24 -1.94 -1.59
C GLN A 197 -2.95 -0.75 -0.65
N MET A 198 -2.53 0.39 -1.19
CA MET A 198 -2.35 1.63 -0.42
C MET A 198 -3.68 2.14 0.16
N ARG A 199 -4.74 2.18 -0.65
CA ARG A 199 -6.09 2.61 -0.20
C ARG A 199 -6.66 1.69 0.87
N GLU A 200 -6.51 0.38 0.72
CA GLU A 200 -6.94 -0.61 1.72
C GLU A 200 -6.19 -0.43 3.04
N PHE A 201 -4.89 -0.17 2.97
CA PHE A 201 -4.10 0.12 4.15
C PHE A 201 -4.48 1.45 4.81
N GLU A 202 -4.80 2.48 4.02
CA GLU A 202 -5.30 3.76 4.52
C GLU A 202 -6.64 3.60 5.26
N ALA A 203 -7.59 2.84 4.70
CA ALA A 203 -8.83 2.48 5.38
C ALA A 203 -8.57 1.75 6.71
N THR A 204 -7.56 0.86 6.74
CA THR A 204 -7.12 0.20 7.96
C THR A 204 -6.54 1.18 8.98
N LYS A 205 -5.76 2.18 8.54
CA LYS A 205 -5.25 3.26 9.42
C LYS A 205 -6.40 4.06 10.04
N TYR A 206 -7.45 4.37 9.28
CA TYR A 206 -8.63 5.05 9.81
C TYR A 206 -9.34 4.21 10.87
N ALA A 207 -9.60 2.92 10.59
CA ALA A 207 -10.22 2.03 11.57
C ALA A 207 -9.38 1.88 12.85
N MET A 208 -8.06 1.81 12.72
CA MET A 208 -7.15 1.76 13.85
C MET A 208 -7.14 3.06 14.67
N THR A 209 -7.22 4.21 14.00
CA THR A 209 -7.32 5.52 14.68
C THR A 209 -8.56 5.60 15.55
N GLU A 210 -9.70 5.10 15.08
CA GLU A 210 -10.94 5.06 15.86
C GLU A 210 -10.83 4.14 17.08
N MET A 211 -10.29 2.92 16.89
CA MET A 211 -10.05 2.00 18.01
C MET A 211 -9.10 2.59 19.07
N PHE A 212 -8.05 3.30 18.66
CA PHE A 212 -7.18 4.02 19.58
C PHE A 212 -7.91 5.18 20.28
N HIS A 213 -8.77 5.91 19.57
CA HIS A 213 -9.55 7.00 20.17
C HIS A 213 -10.43 6.48 21.30
N ILE A 214 -11.17 5.39 21.06
CA ILE A 214 -12.00 4.73 22.07
C ILE A 214 -11.14 4.28 23.26
N ALA A 215 -10.02 3.59 23.01
CA ALA A 215 -9.13 3.13 24.07
C ALA A 215 -8.54 4.29 24.91
N LEU A 216 -8.23 5.43 24.30
CA LEU A 216 -7.72 6.61 25.03
C LEU A 216 -8.80 7.24 25.90
N VAL A 217 -10.05 7.34 25.41
CA VAL A 217 -11.18 7.82 26.20
C VAL A 217 -11.44 6.91 27.40
N ASP A 218 -11.45 5.60 27.18
CA ASP A 218 -11.64 4.60 28.25
C ASP A 218 -10.48 4.64 29.27
N SER A 219 -9.24 4.79 28.79
CA SER A 219 -8.06 4.93 29.65
C SER A 219 -8.19 6.13 30.60
N GLY A 220 -8.62 7.30 30.10
CA GLY A 220 -8.84 8.48 30.93
C GLY A 220 -9.90 8.24 32.02
N GLN A 221 -11.04 7.64 31.66
CA GLN A 221 -12.09 7.32 32.63
C GLN A 221 -11.64 6.33 33.70
N ILE A 222 -10.82 5.34 33.32
CA ILE A 222 -10.28 4.35 34.25
C ILE A 222 -9.24 4.99 35.17
N VAL A 223 -8.35 5.82 34.65
CA VAL A 223 -7.36 6.54 35.46
C VAL A 223 -8.06 7.42 36.51
N ASP A 224 -9.11 8.15 36.15
CA ASP A 224 -9.87 8.96 37.11
C ASP A 224 -10.55 8.09 38.17
N LYS A 225 -11.04 6.91 37.79
CA LYS A 225 -11.64 5.96 38.73
C LYS A 225 -10.61 5.33 39.68
N VAL A 226 -9.44 4.97 39.18
CA VAL A 226 -8.31 4.46 39.98
C VAL A 226 -7.86 5.52 40.98
N LYS A 227 -7.72 6.78 40.57
CA LYS A 227 -7.41 7.90 41.49
C LYS A 227 -8.44 8.03 42.62
N LEU A 228 -9.72 7.93 42.28
CA LEU A 228 -10.80 8.06 43.26
C LEU A 228 -10.82 6.90 44.27
N GLN A 229 -10.55 5.67 43.83
CA GLN A 229 -10.66 4.47 44.68
C GLN A 229 -9.38 4.17 45.47
N GLU A 230 -8.21 4.34 44.88
CA GLU A 230 -6.93 3.93 45.50
C GLU A 230 -6.25 5.04 46.30
N GLY A 231 -6.62 6.30 46.05
CA GLY A 231 -6.04 7.46 46.72
C GLY A 231 -4.51 7.50 46.58
N ALA A 232 -3.79 7.36 47.69
CA ALA A 232 -2.32 7.46 47.71
C ALA A 232 -1.57 6.33 46.97
N ASN A 233 -2.24 5.20 46.69
CA ASN A 233 -1.60 4.04 46.07
C ASN A 233 -1.78 3.98 44.53
N CYS A 234 -2.47 4.97 43.94
CA CYS A 234 -2.88 4.95 42.53
C CYS A 234 -1.74 4.98 41.51
N ASP A 235 -0.55 5.46 41.90
CA ASP A 235 0.57 5.69 40.98
C ASP A 235 1.03 4.43 40.24
N SER A 236 0.98 3.27 40.89
CA SER A 236 1.41 1.99 40.30
C SER A 236 0.49 1.58 39.15
N ASP A 237 -0.82 1.64 39.37
CA ASP A 237 -1.82 1.20 38.41
C ASP A 237 -1.94 2.16 37.24
N ILE A 238 -1.88 3.47 37.52
CA ILE A 238 -1.86 4.50 36.48
C ILE A 238 -0.66 4.31 35.56
N ARG A 239 0.55 4.12 36.10
CA ARG A 239 1.75 3.87 35.29
C ARG A 239 1.64 2.59 34.47
N THR A 240 1.03 1.55 35.03
CA THR A 240 0.84 0.27 34.32
C THR A 240 -0.11 0.44 33.13
N ILE A 241 -1.22 1.16 33.32
CA ILE A 241 -2.18 1.51 32.26
C ILE A 241 -1.49 2.33 31.17
N GLU A 242 -0.81 3.42 31.54
CA GLU A 242 -0.10 4.30 30.61
C GLU A 242 0.96 3.56 29.81
N LYS A 243 1.76 2.71 30.48
CA LYS A 243 2.83 1.92 29.85
C LYS A 243 2.29 0.96 28.80
N VAL A 244 1.18 0.26 29.07
CA VAL A 244 0.62 -0.67 28.10
C VAL A 244 -0.03 0.07 26.93
N VAL A 245 -0.75 1.17 27.17
CA VAL A 245 -1.30 2.01 26.08
C VAL A 245 -0.18 2.51 25.16
N GLU A 246 0.91 3.02 25.74
CA GLU A 246 2.04 3.54 24.95
C GLU A 246 2.78 2.41 24.21
N SER A 247 2.91 1.22 24.81
CA SER A 247 3.48 0.04 24.15
C SER A 247 2.70 -0.35 22.89
N VAL A 248 1.36 -0.39 22.99
CA VAL A 248 0.49 -0.72 21.85
C VAL A 248 0.55 0.36 20.77
N ARG A 249 0.54 1.63 21.18
CA ARG A 249 0.70 2.78 20.26
C ARG A 249 2.03 2.72 19.51
N TYR A 250 3.14 2.47 20.20
CA TYR A 250 4.46 2.35 19.59
C TYR A 250 4.53 1.15 18.62
N SER A 251 3.93 0.01 19.00
CA SER A 251 3.84 -1.17 18.14
C SER A 251 3.10 -0.85 16.84
N TRP A 252 1.95 -0.18 16.93
CA TRP A 252 1.20 0.27 15.75
C TRP A 252 2.00 1.25 14.90
N GLN A 253 2.62 2.26 15.50
CA GLN A 253 3.41 3.25 14.77
C GLN A 253 4.53 2.57 13.97
N ARG A 254 5.24 1.62 14.58
CA ARG A 254 6.30 0.85 13.92
C ARG A 254 5.76 0.04 12.73
N VAL A 255 4.70 -0.73 12.93
CA VAL A 255 4.08 -1.54 11.86
C VAL A 255 3.55 -0.64 10.74
N SER A 256 2.88 0.45 11.11
CA SER A 256 2.26 1.36 10.16
C SER A 256 3.28 2.09 9.28
N SER A 257 4.30 2.70 9.89
CA SER A 257 5.39 3.34 9.14
C SER A 257 6.17 2.35 8.28
N GLY A 258 6.40 1.13 8.78
CA GLY A 258 7.05 0.07 8.01
C GLY A 258 6.24 -0.35 6.79
N ARG A 259 4.91 -0.53 6.95
CA ARG A 259 4.01 -0.88 5.84
C ARG A 259 3.86 0.25 4.84
N GLU A 260 3.75 1.48 5.29
CA GLU A 260 3.66 2.68 4.44
C GLU A 260 4.92 2.87 3.59
N SER A 261 6.11 2.71 4.19
CA SER A 261 7.36 2.74 3.44
C SER A 261 7.44 1.61 2.40
N ALA A 262 7.05 0.39 2.77
CA ALA A 262 7.07 -0.75 1.85
C ALA A 262 6.10 -0.55 0.67
N LEU A 263 4.88 -0.07 0.93
CA LEU A 263 3.89 0.21 -0.09
C LEU A 263 4.32 1.35 -1.02
N SER A 264 4.90 2.42 -0.49
CA SER A 264 5.43 3.53 -1.29
C SER A 264 6.56 3.06 -2.22
N LYS A 265 7.51 2.25 -1.71
CA LYS A 265 8.57 1.65 -2.54
C LYS A 265 8.00 0.77 -3.65
N GLN A 266 6.99 -0.04 -3.32
CA GLN A 266 6.32 -0.92 -4.27
C GLN A 266 5.56 -0.14 -5.36
N GLU A 267 4.84 0.90 -4.98
CA GLU A 267 4.14 1.80 -5.90
C GLU A 267 5.11 2.51 -6.86
N SER A 268 6.21 3.05 -6.34
CA SER A 268 7.24 3.68 -7.16
C SER A 268 7.90 2.70 -8.13
N ARG A 269 8.11 1.45 -7.72
CA ARG A 269 8.60 0.38 -8.61
C ARG A 269 7.60 0.07 -9.72
N CYS A 270 6.32 -0.12 -9.38
CA CYS A 270 5.29 -0.37 -10.39
C CYS A 270 5.15 0.80 -11.38
N ARG A 271 5.29 2.03 -10.90
CA ARG A 271 5.31 3.22 -11.75
C ARG A 271 6.52 3.22 -12.70
N PHE A 272 7.70 2.92 -12.18
CA PHE A 272 8.91 2.78 -13.00
C PHE A 272 8.74 1.71 -14.09
N ASP A 273 8.18 0.54 -13.76
CA ASP A 273 7.95 -0.54 -14.72
C ASP A 273 6.94 -0.14 -15.81
N GLN A 274 5.89 0.60 -15.45
CA GLN A 274 4.92 1.14 -16.41
C GLN A 274 5.57 2.15 -17.36
N ASP A 275 6.29 3.13 -16.81
CA ASP A 275 6.98 4.17 -17.58
C ASP A 275 8.03 3.56 -18.51
N LEU A 276 8.80 2.57 -18.02
CA LEU A 276 9.74 1.80 -18.84
C LEU A 276 9.04 1.11 -20.01
N GLY A 277 7.87 0.53 -19.77
CA GLY A 277 7.03 -0.09 -20.79
C GLY A 277 6.58 0.92 -21.86
N GLU A 278 6.22 2.14 -21.48
CA GLU A 278 5.85 3.20 -22.42
C GLU A 278 7.03 3.68 -23.25
N VAL A 279 8.19 3.88 -22.63
CA VAL A 279 9.42 4.28 -23.35
C VAL A 279 9.83 3.20 -24.35
N HIS A 280 9.76 1.92 -23.97
CA HIS A 280 10.01 0.83 -24.91
C HIS A 280 9.04 0.83 -26.08
N LYS A 281 7.73 1.02 -25.84
CA LYS A 281 6.74 1.12 -26.94
C LYS A 281 7.02 2.31 -27.86
N ALA A 282 7.47 3.44 -27.32
CA ALA A 282 7.85 4.60 -28.12
C ALA A 282 9.07 4.30 -29.00
N LEU A 283 10.10 3.64 -28.43
CA LEU A 283 11.28 3.20 -29.18
C LEU A 283 10.90 2.23 -30.31
N ASP A 284 10.06 1.23 -30.03
CA ASP A 284 9.64 0.24 -31.02
C ASP A 284 8.82 0.90 -32.15
N THR A 285 7.97 1.87 -31.80
CA THR A 285 7.15 2.62 -32.77
C THR A 285 8.03 3.48 -33.69
N LEU A 286 8.98 4.24 -33.13
CA LEU A 286 9.91 5.06 -33.91
C LEU A 286 10.86 4.20 -34.75
N GLY A 287 11.32 3.06 -34.21
CA GLY A 287 12.10 2.08 -34.95
C GLY A 287 11.33 1.52 -36.14
N ALA A 288 10.04 1.20 -35.97
CA ALA A 288 9.19 0.75 -37.07
C ALA A 288 8.97 1.86 -38.13
N GLN A 289 8.76 3.11 -37.72
CA GLN A 289 8.66 4.26 -38.63
C GLN A 289 9.96 4.49 -39.42
N LEU A 290 11.11 4.36 -38.76
CA LEU A 290 12.43 4.47 -39.39
C LEU A 290 12.67 3.35 -40.42
N MET A 291 12.29 2.12 -40.10
CA MET A 291 12.38 1.02 -41.06
C MET A 291 11.42 1.20 -42.24
N ALA A 292 10.25 1.83 -42.03
CA ALA A 292 9.30 2.11 -43.10
C ALA A 292 9.73 3.24 -44.06
N THR A 293 10.57 4.16 -43.60
CA THR A 293 11.12 5.25 -44.44
C THR A 293 12.31 4.79 -45.28
N ARG A 294 13.01 3.72 -44.88
CA ARG A 294 14.14 3.17 -45.63
C ARG A 294 13.71 2.69 -47.03
N GLY A 295 14.48 3.09 -48.04
CA GLY A 295 14.22 2.77 -49.45
C GLY A 295 13.15 3.62 -50.13
N ARG A 296 12.46 4.51 -49.39
CA ARG A 296 11.41 5.39 -49.91
C ARG A 296 11.87 6.85 -49.88
N TYR A 297 12.76 7.18 -50.82
CA TYR A 297 13.41 8.50 -50.88
C TYR A 297 12.80 9.45 -51.92
N GLY A 298 11.66 9.08 -52.51
CA GLY A 298 11.03 9.80 -53.63
C GLY A 298 11.51 9.31 -55.00
N GLU A 299 10.88 9.83 -56.06
CA GLU A 299 11.21 9.53 -57.47
C GLU A 299 11.89 10.70 -58.20
N ASN A 300 11.96 11.88 -57.58
CA ASN A 300 12.55 13.10 -58.14
C ASN A 300 13.10 14.03 -57.04
N ILE A 301 13.82 15.10 -57.42
CA ILE A 301 14.44 16.02 -56.47
C ILE A 301 13.44 16.74 -55.55
N VAL A 302 12.22 17.00 -56.02
CA VAL A 302 11.18 17.68 -55.24
C VAL A 302 10.69 16.77 -54.13
N GLU A 303 10.43 15.50 -54.45
CA GLU A 303 10.03 14.47 -53.49
C GLU A 303 11.14 14.15 -52.50
N ALA A 304 12.40 14.01 -52.96
CA ALA A 304 13.54 13.75 -52.06
C ALA A 304 13.74 14.87 -51.03
N LYS A 305 13.64 16.14 -51.47
CA LYS A 305 13.66 17.30 -50.57
C LYS A 305 12.47 17.32 -49.61
N ALA A 306 11.29 16.90 -50.06
CA ALA A 306 10.12 16.78 -49.20
C ALA A 306 10.33 15.68 -48.13
N THR A 307 10.85 14.51 -48.50
CA THR A 307 11.21 13.43 -47.57
C THR A 307 12.26 13.87 -46.55
N SER A 308 13.28 14.61 -46.98
CA SER A 308 14.30 15.20 -46.09
C SER A 308 13.72 16.19 -45.08
N ALA A 309 12.78 17.03 -45.51
CA ALA A 309 12.07 17.95 -44.64
C ALA A 309 11.15 17.22 -43.64
N GLU A 310 10.44 16.18 -44.08
CA GLU A 310 9.63 15.32 -43.21
C GLU A 310 10.51 14.59 -42.20
N PHE A 311 11.65 14.05 -42.62
CA PHE A 311 12.60 13.37 -41.75
C PHE A 311 13.17 14.32 -40.68
N ALA A 312 13.37 15.60 -40.98
CA ALA A 312 13.75 16.60 -39.98
C ALA A 312 12.69 16.76 -38.85
N THR A 313 11.41 16.45 -39.09
CA THR A 313 10.39 16.43 -38.03
C THR A 313 10.50 15.15 -37.17
N PHE A 314 10.84 14.03 -37.79
CA PHE A 314 11.15 12.78 -37.09
C PHE A 314 12.38 12.95 -36.18
N GLU A 315 13.45 13.60 -36.67
CA GLU A 315 14.66 13.90 -35.88
C GLU A 315 14.36 14.75 -34.63
N ARG A 316 13.44 15.71 -34.73
CA ARG A 316 12.98 16.46 -33.53
C ARG A 316 12.29 15.56 -32.51
N THR A 317 11.51 14.59 -32.97
CA THR A 317 10.85 13.61 -32.09
C THR A 317 11.87 12.70 -31.39
N ILE A 318 12.94 12.33 -32.09
CA ILE A 318 14.07 11.59 -31.53
C ILE A 318 14.76 12.38 -30.40
N VAL A 319 15.02 13.68 -30.59
CA VAL A 319 15.60 14.55 -29.55
C VAL A 319 14.71 14.60 -28.30
N LEU A 320 13.39 14.77 -28.46
CA LEU A 320 12.46 14.76 -27.32
C LEU A 320 12.45 13.42 -26.58
N LEU A 321 12.60 12.30 -27.30
CA LEU A 321 12.70 10.98 -26.68
C LEU A 321 14.03 10.82 -25.92
N GLU A 322 15.13 11.38 -26.43
CA GLU A 322 16.42 11.40 -25.73
C GLU A 322 16.31 12.10 -24.38
N GLU A 323 15.68 13.28 -24.35
CA GLU A 323 15.42 14.02 -23.11
C GLU A 323 14.59 13.18 -22.13
N ARG A 324 13.52 12.54 -22.62
CA ARG A 324 12.67 11.66 -21.80
C ARG A 324 13.43 10.46 -21.24
N ILE A 325 14.30 9.82 -22.03
CA ILE A 325 15.12 8.67 -21.59
C ILE A 325 16.15 9.10 -20.53
N ASN A 326 16.76 10.27 -20.71
CA ASN A 326 17.71 10.82 -19.76
C ASN A 326 17.04 11.18 -18.43
N GLU A 327 15.89 11.83 -18.49
CA GLU A 327 15.07 12.15 -17.31
C GLU A 327 14.62 10.87 -16.60
N PHE A 328 14.07 9.91 -17.34
CA PHE A 328 13.67 8.61 -16.80
C PHE A 328 14.84 7.87 -16.13
N SER A 329 16.01 7.86 -16.75
CA SER A 329 17.23 7.26 -16.17
C SER A 329 17.67 7.96 -14.89
N ARG A 330 17.49 9.29 -14.79
CA ARG A 330 17.81 10.06 -13.59
C ARG A 330 16.83 9.69 -12.46
N MET A 331 15.53 9.76 -12.72
CA MET A 331 14.49 9.41 -11.75
C MET A 331 14.64 7.98 -11.26
N GLY A 332 14.97 7.03 -12.15
CA GLY A 332 15.24 5.64 -11.78
C GLY A 332 16.39 5.50 -10.79
N ARG A 333 17.51 6.22 -11.00
CA ARG A 333 18.64 6.19 -10.05
C ARG A 333 18.31 6.86 -8.71
N GLU A 334 17.60 7.98 -8.74
CA GLU A 334 17.15 8.66 -7.51
C GLU A 334 16.23 7.75 -6.69
N LEU A 335 15.34 7.01 -7.35
CA LEU A 335 14.43 6.07 -6.71
C LEU A 335 15.15 4.84 -6.13
N ALA A 336 16.18 4.34 -6.81
CA ALA A 336 16.97 3.21 -6.37
C ALA A 336 17.88 3.54 -5.16
N GLY A 337 18.24 4.82 -5.00
CA GLY A 337 19.21 5.25 -3.98
C GLY A 337 20.58 4.63 -4.23
N ASP A 338 21.19 4.05 -3.19
CA ASP A 338 22.45 3.31 -3.30
C ASP A 338 22.27 1.87 -3.83
N GLU A 339 21.02 1.42 -4.03
CA GLU A 339 20.74 0.08 -4.51
C GLU A 339 20.75 0.07 -6.06
N ASN A 340 21.44 -0.90 -6.67
CA ASN A 340 21.49 -1.05 -8.14
C ASN A 340 20.19 -1.68 -8.71
N THR A 341 19.03 -1.37 -8.14
CA THR A 341 17.77 -2.09 -8.33
C THR A 341 17.22 -1.99 -9.75
N PHE A 342 17.50 -0.87 -10.46
CA PHE A 342 17.00 -0.61 -11.82
C PHE A 342 18.12 -0.48 -12.87
N GLU A 343 19.38 -0.71 -12.47
CA GLU A 343 20.53 -0.40 -13.33
C GLU A 343 20.56 -1.28 -14.59
N ARG A 344 20.11 -2.53 -14.47
CA ARG A 344 20.04 -3.46 -15.62
C ARG A 344 19.00 -2.99 -16.64
N GLU A 345 17.83 -2.57 -16.18
CA GLU A 345 16.73 -2.09 -16.99
C GLU A 345 17.11 -0.78 -17.70
N ILE A 346 17.73 0.15 -16.97
CA ILE A 346 18.25 1.41 -17.52
C ILE A 346 19.33 1.14 -18.57
N GLN A 347 20.27 0.23 -18.29
CA GLN A 347 21.33 -0.11 -19.25
C GLN A 347 20.76 -0.76 -20.51
N SER A 348 19.79 -1.66 -20.37
CA SER A 348 19.09 -2.27 -21.51
C SER A 348 18.36 -1.21 -22.36
N LEU A 349 17.68 -0.27 -21.72
CA LEU A 349 17.03 0.85 -22.38
C LEU A 349 18.04 1.71 -23.16
N ARG A 350 19.18 2.06 -22.54
CA ARG A 350 20.26 2.81 -23.19
C ARG A 350 20.86 2.09 -24.39
N ASN A 351 21.05 0.78 -24.30
CA ASN A 351 21.56 0.00 -25.43
C ASN A 351 20.59 0.04 -26.63
N LYS A 352 19.28 -0.13 -26.38
CA LYS A 352 18.25 0.01 -27.44
C LYS A 352 18.20 1.41 -28.03
N TRP A 353 18.29 2.43 -27.18
CA TRP A 353 18.34 3.83 -27.61
C TRP A 353 19.54 4.11 -28.52
N ASN A 354 20.73 3.66 -28.13
CA ASN A 354 21.94 3.86 -28.93
C ASN A 354 21.83 3.19 -30.30
N ALA A 355 21.28 1.97 -30.35
CA ALA A 355 21.05 1.27 -31.62
C ALA A 355 20.06 2.03 -32.53
N LEU A 356 18.97 2.57 -31.97
CA LEU A 356 18.03 3.40 -32.74
C LEU A 356 18.73 4.68 -33.24
N ARG A 357 19.50 5.36 -32.40
CA ARG A 357 20.23 6.57 -32.75
C ARG A 357 21.20 6.35 -33.91
N GLU A 358 21.93 5.24 -33.90
CA GLU A 358 22.80 4.84 -35.02
C GLU A 358 22.01 4.64 -36.32
N GLN A 359 20.84 4.01 -36.24
CA GLN A 359 19.97 3.84 -37.41
C GLN A 359 19.42 5.17 -37.93
N VAL A 360 19.12 6.15 -37.06
CA VAL A 360 18.65 7.48 -37.47
C VAL A 360 19.73 8.23 -38.23
N VAL A 361 20.98 8.19 -37.74
CA VAL A 361 22.13 8.80 -38.42
C VAL A 361 22.33 8.19 -39.81
N GLU A 362 22.23 6.87 -39.91
CA GLU A 362 22.35 6.20 -41.21
C GLU A 362 21.19 6.53 -42.14
N ALA A 363 19.95 6.60 -41.64
CA ALA A 363 18.80 7.00 -42.44
C ALA A 363 18.94 8.44 -42.96
N ARG A 364 19.42 9.38 -42.14
CA ARG A 364 19.73 10.75 -42.57
C ARG A 364 20.72 10.76 -43.72
N ARG A 365 21.83 10.01 -43.58
CA ARG A 365 22.86 9.88 -44.62
C ARG A 365 22.27 9.38 -45.94
N LEU A 366 21.42 8.35 -45.89
CA LEU A 366 20.76 7.80 -47.08
C LEU A 366 19.81 8.80 -47.72
N ILE A 367 19.05 9.57 -46.94
CA ILE A 367 18.14 10.60 -47.46
C ILE A 367 18.92 11.73 -48.13
N ASP A 368 19.99 12.24 -47.49
CA ASP A 368 20.84 13.29 -48.07
C ASP A 368 21.50 12.80 -49.37
N MET A 369 21.90 11.53 -49.42
CA MET A 369 22.46 10.91 -50.60
C MET A 369 21.43 10.74 -51.74
N ALA A 370 20.15 10.53 -51.42
CA ALA A 370 19.09 10.51 -52.42
C ALA A 370 18.86 11.91 -53.04
N GLU A 371 18.98 13.00 -52.27
CA GLU A 371 18.94 14.35 -52.84
C GLU A 371 20.09 14.58 -53.84
N VAL A 372 21.30 14.11 -53.51
CA VAL A 372 22.46 14.17 -54.42
C VAL A 372 22.20 13.34 -55.67
N PHE A 373 21.67 12.13 -55.52
CA PHE A 373 21.30 11.25 -56.64
C PHE A 373 20.38 11.96 -57.62
N PHE A 374 19.24 12.49 -57.15
CA PHE A 374 18.27 13.13 -58.03
C PHE A 374 18.79 14.45 -58.62
N THR A 375 19.67 15.17 -57.92
CA THR A 375 20.35 16.34 -58.48
C THR A 375 21.23 15.94 -59.67
N LEU A 376 22.01 14.87 -59.56
CA LEU A 376 22.84 14.38 -60.66
C LEU A 376 21.98 13.85 -61.82
N VAL A 377 20.84 13.22 -61.54
CA VAL A 377 19.88 12.79 -62.57
C VAL A 377 19.33 14.00 -63.34
N ASP A 378 18.83 15.02 -62.64
CA ASP A 378 18.33 16.26 -63.27
C ASP A 378 19.41 16.94 -64.12
N GLU A 379 20.64 17.02 -63.61
CA GLU A 379 21.76 17.60 -64.36
C GLU A 379 22.14 16.78 -65.61
N ALA A 380 21.98 15.45 -65.55
CA ALA A 380 22.18 14.56 -66.69
C ALA A 380 21.09 14.78 -67.76
N GLU A 381 19.84 14.95 -67.32
CA GLU A 381 18.71 15.27 -68.20
C GLU A 381 18.82 16.68 -68.81
N ASP A 382 19.32 17.66 -68.07
CA ASP A 382 19.63 18.99 -68.60
C ASP A 382 20.69 18.94 -69.69
N TRP A 383 21.72 18.11 -69.51
CA TRP A 383 22.71 17.88 -70.56
C TRP A 383 22.08 17.23 -71.81
N PHE A 384 21.12 16.30 -71.64
CA PHE A 384 20.37 15.76 -72.78
C PHE A 384 19.55 16.83 -73.49
N ARG A 385 18.84 17.68 -72.74
CA ARG A 385 18.04 18.78 -73.31
C ARG A 385 18.91 19.75 -74.10
N GLU A 386 20.08 20.11 -73.57
CA GLU A 386 21.01 21.00 -74.25
C GLU A 386 21.65 20.32 -75.48
N GLY A 387 22.05 19.05 -75.35
CA GLY A 387 22.56 18.26 -76.47
C GLY A 387 21.56 18.15 -77.62
N ASN A 388 20.29 17.91 -77.31
CA ASN A 388 19.21 17.89 -78.30
C ASN A 388 19.01 19.26 -78.97
N ARG A 389 19.10 20.37 -78.23
CA ARG A 389 19.03 21.72 -78.83
C ARG A 389 20.18 21.97 -79.81
N VAL A 390 21.39 21.58 -79.43
CA VAL A 390 22.59 21.67 -80.27
C VAL A 390 22.40 20.82 -81.53
N LEU A 391 21.97 19.55 -81.39
CA LEU A 391 21.66 18.65 -82.52
C LEU A 391 20.62 19.24 -83.47
N VAL A 392 19.51 19.77 -82.96
CA VAL A 392 18.45 20.38 -83.79
C VAL A 392 18.98 21.63 -84.51
N SER A 393 19.73 22.49 -83.82
CA SER A 393 20.36 23.68 -84.41
C SER A 393 21.30 23.31 -85.57
N ILE A 394 22.16 22.32 -85.34
CA ILE A 394 23.10 21.83 -86.36
C ILE A 394 22.36 21.16 -87.52
N ALA A 395 21.36 20.34 -87.25
CA ALA A 395 20.57 19.68 -88.30
C ALA A 395 19.81 20.69 -89.17
N GLN A 396 19.29 21.78 -88.59
CA GLN A 396 18.67 22.86 -89.36
C GLN A 396 19.71 23.60 -90.23
N ARG A 397 20.89 23.89 -89.67
CA ARG A 397 21.96 24.60 -90.38
C ARG A 397 22.64 23.73 -91.43
N SER A 398 22.74 22.42 -91.23
CA SER A 398 23.35 21.47 -92.17
C SER A 398 22.63 21.44 -93.52
N THR A 399 21.31 21.68 -93.54
CA THR A 399 20.52 21.75 -94.79
C THR A 399 20.86 22.97 -95.66
N LYS A 400 21.57 23.96 -95.12
CA LYS A 400 21.92 25.22 -95.79
C LYS A 400 23.42 25.35 -96.08
N VAL A 401 24.21 24.34 -95.71
CA VAL A 401 25.67 24.33 -95.89
C VAL A 401 26.00 24.28 -97.38
N SER A 402 26.74 25.29 -97.85
CA SER A 402 27.13 25.43 -99.25
C SER A 402 28.65 25.41 -99.44
N THR A 403 29.44 25.53 -98.36
CA THR A 403 30.90 25.48 -98.41
C THR A 403 31.48 24.42 -97.46
N PRO A 404 32.66 23.86 -97.76
CA PRO A 404 33.34 22.92 -96.86
C PRO A 404 33.69 23.54 -95.50
N ASP A 405 34.01 24.84 -95.49
CA ASP A 405 34.34 25.58 -94.27
C ASP A 405 33.14 25.75 -93.34
N GLU A 406 31.93 25.94 -93.88
CA GLU A 406 30.68 25.94 -93.10
C GLU A 406 30.38 24.57 -92.48
N ALA A 407 30.64 23.48 -93.22
CA ALA A 407 30.51 22.12 -92.71
C ALA A 407 31.52 21.84 -91.58
N GLN A 408 32.76 22.31 -91.75
CA GLN A 408 33.82 22.19 -90.75
C GLN A 408 33.52 23.01 -89.50
N GLY A 409 32.94 24.21 -89.66
CA GLY A 409 32.47 25.03 -88.54
C GLY A 409 31.39 24.36 -87.70
N LEU A 410 30.42 23.67 -88.33
CA LEU A 410 29.41 22.88 -87.63
C LEU A 410 30.01 21.66 -86.91
N LEU A 411 31.00 20.99 -87.52
CA LEU A 411 31.74 19.90 -86.87
C LEU A 411 32.57 20.39 -85.67
N GLU A 412 33.15 21.59 -85.75
CA GLU A 412 33.85 22.20 -84.62
C GLU A 412 32.88 22.52 -83.48
N GLU A 413 31.68 23.04 -83.78
CA GLU A 413 30.62 23.32 -82.80
C GLU A 413 30.15 22.03 -82.08
N ILE A 414 30.00 20.92 -82.81
CA ILE A 414 29.77 19.59 -82.22
C ILE A 414 30.91 19.22 -81.27
N ASN A 415 32.16 19.33 -81.72
CA ASN A 415 33.33 18.93 -80.93
C ASN A 415 33.50 19.77 -79.66
N VAL A 416 33.18 21.06 -79.71
CA VAL A 416 33.23 21.98 -78.57
C VAL A 416 32.21 21.57 -77.49
N PHE A 417 31.03 21.09 -77.89
CA PHE A 417 30.02 20.59 -76.95
C PHE A 417 30.35 19.17 -76.43
N LEU A 418 30.65 18.23 -77.33
CA LEU A 418 30.83 16.81 -76.99
C LEU A 418 32.09 16.51 -76.19
N LYS A 419 33.27 16.97 -76.62
CA LYS A 419 34.53 16.56 -75.98
C LYS A 419 34.59 16.86 -74.47
N PRO A 420 34.22 18.06 -73.98
CA PRO A 420 34.15 18.30 -72.54
C PRO A 420 32.86 17.76 -71.91
N GLY A 421 31.77 17.63 -72.68
CA GLY A 421 30.46 17.17 -72.21
C GLY A 421 30.41 15.68 -71.89
N GLU A 422 30.92 14.85 -72.80
CA GLU A 422 30.94 13.38 -72.70
C GLU A 422 31.74 12.90 -71.48
N GLU A 423 32.95 13.43 -71.28
CA GLU A 423 33.81 13.07 -70.14
C GLU A 423 33.18 13.47 -68.80
N ARG A 424 32.42 14.57 -68.75
CA ARG A 424 31.68 14.98 -67.55
C ARG A 424 30.45 14.10 -67.33
N GLN A 425 29.73 13.79 -68.40
CA GLN A 425 28.54 12.96 -68.36
C GLN A 425 28.86 11.52 -67.95
N ASN A 426 29.95 10.93 -68.44
CA ASN A 426 30.38 9.59 -68.04
C ASN A 426 30.70 9.53 -66.54
N ARG A 427 31.44 10.51 -66.01
CA ARG A 427 31.72 10.62 -64.57
C ARG A 427 30.43 10.75 -63.75
N ARG A 428 29.49 11.57 -64.20
CA ARG A 428 28.18 11.72 -63.57
C ARG A 428 27.40 10.40 -63.54
N ILE A 429 27.38 9.63 -64.63
CA ILE A 429 26.71 8.32 -64.70
C ILE A 429 27.36 7.31 -63.75
N GLU A 430 28.68 7.32 -63.63
CA GLU A 430 29.41 6.48 -62.68
C GLU A 430 29.02 6.81 -61.24
N GLU A 431 28.99 8.10 -60.89
CA GLU A 431 28.59 8.58 -59.56
C GLU A 431 27.12 8.25 -59.25
N ILE A 432 26.20 8.48 -60.19
CA ILE A 432 24.79 8.06 -60.10
C ILE A 432 24.70 6.54 -59.85
N SER A 433 25.52 5.73 -60.54
CA SER A 433 25.51 4.28 -60.38
C SER A 433 26.01 3.83 -59.01
N GLN A 434 27.05 4.48 -58.47
CA GLN A 434 27.58 4.20 -57.14
C GLN A 434 26.55 4.55 -56.06
N ILE A 435 25.96 5.75 -56.15
CA ILE A 435 24.96 6.21 -55.20
C ILE A 435 23.72 5.30 -55.22
N ALA A 436 23.25 4.90 -56.40
CA ALA A 436 22.08 4.02 -56.50
C ALA A 436 22.29 2.66 -55.81
N LEU A 437 23.49 2.07 -55.94
CA LEU A 437 23.85 0.82 -55.26
C LEU A 437 23.80 0.98 -53.73
N GLU A 438 24.25 2.11 -53.19
CA GLU A 438 24.17 2.37 -51.76
C GLU A 438 22.74 2.62 -51.26
N LEU A 439 21.89 3.26 -52.06
CA LEU A 439 20.51 3.59 -51.70
C LEU A 439 19.56 2.40 -51.77
N TRP A 440 19.67 1.57 -52.82
CA TRP A 440 18.69 0.51 -53.13
C TRP A 440 19.29 -0.90 -53.24
N GLY A 441 20.61 -1.08 -53.13
CA GLY A 441 21.25 -2.39 -53.24
C GLY A 441 21.17 -2.96 -54.65
N ASP A 442 20.65 -4.17 -54.81
CA ASP A 442 20.57 -4.85 -56.12
C ASP A 442 19.38 -4.36 -56.98
N ASP A 443 18.43 -3.59 -56.43
CA ASP A 443 17.21 -3.13 -57.12
C ASP A 443 17.42 -1.81 -57.88
N VAL A 444 18.59 -1.66 -58.50
CA VAL A 444 19.07 -0.41 -59.11
C VAL A 444 18.61 -0.22 -60.56
N THR A 445 18.06 -1.28 -61.16
CA THR A 445 17.82 -1.38 -62.61
C THR A 445 16.74 -0.44 -63.13
N SER A 446 15.77 -0.02 -62.34
CA SER A 446 14.73 0.94 -62.75
C SER A 446 15.28 2.36 -62.85
N HIS A 447 16.03 2.80 -61.83
CA HIS A 447 16.50 4.17 -61.68
C HIS A 447 17.68 4.52 -62.61
N LEU A 448 18.53 3.56 -62.96
CA LEU A 448 19.66 3.81 -63.87
C LEU A 448 19.33 3.71 -65.35
N LYS A 449 18.19 3.10 -65.72
CA LYS A 449 17.85 2.84 -67.12
C LYS A 449 17.75 4.12 -67.93
N LEU A 450 17.02 5.11 -67.41
CA LEU A 450 16.72 6.35 -68.12
C LEU A 450 17.98 7.16 -68.45
N VAL A 451 18.86 7.34 -67.45
CA VAL A 451 20.09 8.12 -67.62
C VAL A 451 21.11 7.41 -68.51
N LYS A 452 21.25 6.08 -68.38
CA LYS A 452 22.20 5.30 -69.20
C LYS A 452 21.74 5.15 -70.65
N SER A 453 20.45 4.93 -70.90
CA SER A 453 19.92 4.86 -72.26
C SER A 453 19.94 6.22 -72.96
N GLY A 454 19.48 7.28 -72.27
CA GLY A 454 19.47 8.64 -72.83
C GLY A 454 20.85 9.16 -73.20
N SER A 455 21.87 8.89 -72.36
CA SER A 455 23.26 9.27 -72.67
C SER A 455 23.79 8.57 -73.91
N LYS A 456 23.46 7.29 -74.07
CA LYS A 456 23.86 6.51 -75.25
C LYS A 456 23.18 7.02 -76.52
N GLU A 457 21.88 7.29 -76.46
CA GLU A 457 21.10 7.78 -77.61
C GLU A 457 21.57 9.16 -78.10
N ILE A 458 21.90 10.07 -77.19
CA ILE A 458 22.47 11.39 -77.53
C ILE A 458 23.82 11.23 -78.23
N LEU A 459 24.72 10.39 -77.70
CA LEU A 459 26.03 10.14 -78.31
C LEU A 459 25.90 9.51 -79.70
N ASP A 460 25.02 8.51 -79.85
CA ASP A 460 24.75 7.87 -81.14
C ASP A 460 24.21 8.88 -82.17
N SER A 461 23.31 9.79 -81.74
CA SER A 461 22.76 10.85 -82.59
C SER A 461 23.81 11.87 -83.03
N PHE A 462 24.70 12.28 -82.12
CA PHE A 462 25.83 13.15 -82.45
C PHE A 462 26.83 12.52 -83.41
N ASN A 463 27.12 11.23 -83.25
CA ASN A 463 27.97 10.47 -84.16
C ASN A 463 27.34 10.41 -85.56
N GLN A 464 26.03 10.13 -85.65
CA GLN A 464 25.32 10.08 -86.92
C GLN A 464 25.28 11.43 -87.65
N VAL A 465 25.05 12.54 -86.93
CA VAL A 465 25.06 13.90 -87.51
C VAL A 465 26.48 14.28 -87.93
N SER A 466 27.50 13.94 -87.13
CA SER A 466 28.91 14.18 -87.47
C SER A 466 29.32 13.45 -88.76
N ASP A 467 28.94 12.19 -88.91
CA ASP A 467 29.21 11.41 -90.12
C ASP A 467 28.50 11.99 -91.34
N SER A 468 27.26 12.44 -91.17
CA SER A 468 26.49 13.11 -92.22
C SER A 468 27.14 14.43 -92.66
N LEU A 469 27.62 15.25 -91.71
CA LEU A 469 28.34 16.49 -92.00
C LEU A 469 29.69 16.23 -92.69
N ARG A 470 30.43 15.20 -92.28
CA ARG A 470 31.68 14.78 -92.95
C ARG A 470 31.40 14.34 -94.39
N GLN A 471 30.31 13.63 -94.63
CA GLN A 471 29.88 13.25 -95.98
C GLN A 471 29.48 14.48 -96.82
N ILE A 472 28.77 15.46 -96.24
CA ILE A 472 28.41 16.71 -96.92
C ILE A 472 29.68 17.51 -97.27
N ALA A 473 30.61 17.66 -96.34
CA ALA A 473 31.90 18.33 -96.57
C ALA A 473 32.70 17.65 -97.69
N ALA A 474 32.74 16.30 -97.70
CA ALA A 474 33.40 15.52 -98.75
C ALA A 474 32.70 15.70 -100.10
N ARG A 475 31.36 15.69 -100.15
CA ARG A 475 30.58 15.88 -101.38
C ARG A 475 30.82 17.27 -101.98
N ILE A 476 30.81 18.31 -101.17
CA ILE A 476 31.10 19.69 -101.60
C ILE A 476 32.54 19.81 -102.12
N ASN A 477 33.52 19.13 -101.50
CA ASN A 477 34.89 19.05 -102.00
C ASN A 477 35.03 18.28 -103.33
N THR A 478 34.08 17.41 -103.67
CA THR A 478 34.15 16.54 -104.87
C THR A 478 33.25 16.96 -106.04
N ALA A 479 32.38 17.96 -105.90
CA ALA A 479 31.39 18.30 -106.93
C ALA A 479 31.54 19.71 -107.53
N HIS A 480 31.97 19.77 -108.81
CA HIS A 480 31.30 20.64 -109.78
C HIS A 480 29.85 20.11 -109.99
N PRO A 481 28.88 20.97 -110.34
CA PRO A 481 27.49 20.80 -109.91
C PRO A 481 26.72 19.82 -110.78
N ILE A 482 26.08 18.81 -110.17
CA ILE A 482 24.80 18.26 -110.64
C ILE A 482 23.94 17.91 -109.42
N ILE A 483 22.71 18.43 -109.45
CA ILE A 483 21.59 18.21 -108.53
C ILE A 483 21.16 16.74 -108.61
N GLU A 484 21.01 16.05 -107.47
CA GLU A 484 19.93 15.06 -107.28
C GLU A 484 19.73 14.63 -105.82
N HIS A 485 18.48 14.81 -105.38
CA HIS A 485 17.74 14.18 -104.28
C HIS A 485 18.42 13.89 -102.92
N MET A 486 18.12 14.77 -101.94
CA MET A 486 18.08 14.39 -100.53
C MET A 486 16.87 13.48 -100.28
N VAL A 487 17.11 12.25 -99.85
CA VAL A 487 16.13 11.43 -99.14
C VAL A 487 16.03 11.96 -97.73
N VAL A 488 14.85 12.46 -97.38
CA VAL A 488 14.43 12.79 -96.01
C VAL A 488 14.47 11.50 -95.19
N ALA A 489 15.50 11.34 -94.36
CA ALA A 489 15.47 10.36 -93.28
C ALA A 489 14.64 10.96 -92.14
N SER A 490 13.47 10.36 -91.91
CA SER A 490 12.57 10.69 -90.81
C SER A 490 13.30 10.67 -89.47
N ILE A 491 13.50 11.84 -88.87
CA ILE A 491 13.75 11.97 -87.44
C ILE A 491 12.44 11.57 -86.76
N HIS A 492 12.40 10.39 -86.15
CA HIS A 492 11.34 10.04 -85.21
C HIS A 492 11.58 10.85 -83.92
N LEU A 493 10.99 12.05 -83.89
CA LEU A 493 10.68 12.75 -82.65
C LEU A 493 9.60 11.95 -81.92
N TYR A 494 10.02 11.10 -81.00
CA TYR A 494 9.20 10.72 -79.86
C TYR A 494 9.95 11.18 -78.62
N PHE A 495 9.59 12.36 -78.10
CA PHE A 495 9.56 12.70 -76.68
C PHE A 495 9.10 14.16 -76.57
N LEU A 496 7.79 14.35 -76.75
CA LEU A 496 7.04 15.43 -76.12
C LEU A 496 5.89 14.73 -75.41
N ASP A 497 6.13 14.39 -74.15
CA ASP A 497 5.16 14.36 -73.05
C ASP A 497 5.85 13.75 -71.82
N LEU A 498 6.51 14.62 -71.04
CA LEU A 498 6.62 14.63 -69.58
C LEU A 498 7.40 15.88 -69.14
#